data_AF-A0A659ULR4-F1
#
_entry.id   AF-A0A659ULR4-F1
#
_cell.length_a   1.000
_cell.length_b   1.000
_cell.length_c   1.000
_cell.angle_alpha   90.00
_cell.angle_beta   90.00
_cell.angle_gamma   90.00
#
_symmetry.space_group_name_H-M   'P 1'
#
loop_
_entity.id
_entity.type
_entity.pdbx_description
1 polymer ?
#
loop_
_entity_poly.entity_id
_entity_poly.type
_entity_poly.pdbx_seq_one_letter_code
_entity_poly.pdbx_strand_id
1 'polypeptide(L)'
;MEPNSQSAEPKPAYTGRPRKDDNFKFYDGALNKLLLDKLPSACIKFGRIDTLALAKATGNARFTIYRWLNEQRLSKNAIRSLLKVSAETEERKKKGKLKKDDLIPFFDLG
;
A
#
# COMPACT_ATOMS: atom_id res chain seq x y z
N MET A 1 -4.86 -56.33 -3.71
CA MET A 1 -4.06 -55.09 -3.82
C MET A 1 -5.03 -53.99 -4.21
N GLU A 2 -5.41 -53.14 -3.25
CA GLU A 2 -6.22 -51.95 -3.53
C GLU A 2 -5.28 -50.78 -3.86
N PRO A 3 -5.50 -50.01 -4.93
CA PRO A 3 -4.77 -48.76 -5.12
C PRO A 3 -5.40 -47.68 -4.25
N ASN A 4 -4.62 -47.24 -3.26
CA ASN A 4 -4.94 -46.11 -2.38
C ASN A 4 -4.90 -44.81 -3.21
N SER A 5 -6.06 -44.30 -3.60
CA SER A 5 -6.20 -43.00 -4.24
C SER A 5 -5.90 -41.88 -3.23
N GLN A 6 -4.62 -41.50 -3.14
CA GLN A 6 -4.24 -40.22 -2.53
C GLN A 6 -4.74 -39.08 -3.44
N SER A 7 -5.92 -38.55 -3.14
CA SER A 7 -6.40 -37.30 -3.69
C SER A 7 -5.43 -36.18 -3.29
N ALA A 8 -4.64 -35.70 -4.25
CA ALA A 8 -3.84 -34.50 -4.08
C ALA A 8 -4.77 -33.31 -3.81
N GLU A 9 -4.63 -32.67 -2.65
CA GLU A 9 -5.36 -31.46 -2.31
C GLU A 9 -5.14 -30.39 -3.39
N PRO A 10 -6.20 -29.80 -3.96
CA PRO A 10 -6.05 -28.78 -4.98
C PRO A 10 -5.35 -27.56 -4.36
N LYS A 11 -4.11 -27.30 -4.81
CA LYS A 11 -3.38 -26.08 -4.46
C LYS A 11 -4.29 -24.87 -4.76
N PRO A 12 -4.54 -23.97 -3.80
CA PRO A 12 -5.47 -22.88 -4.01
C PRO A 12 -4.95 -21.98 -5.14
N ALA A 13 -5.76 -21.81 -6.18
CA ALA A 13 -5.47 -20.91 -7.28
C ALA A 13 -5.22 -19.51 -6.72
N TYR A 14 -4.00 -19.01 -6.87
CA TYR A 14 -3.64 -17.65 -6.50
C TYR A 14 -4.30 -16.69 -7.49
N THR A 15 -5.52 -16.27 -7.18
CA THR A 15 -6.32 -15.36 -8.02
C THR A 15 -5.91 -13.90 -7.88
N GLY A 16 -4.85 -13.59 -7.12
CA GLY A 16 -4.46 -12.23 -6.75
C GLY A 16 -5.51 -11.50 -5.89
N ARG A 17 -6.60 -12.17 -5.51
CA ARG A 17 -7.68 -11.61 -4.70
C ARG A 17 -7.31 -11.80 -3.22
N PRO A 18 -7.25 -10.73 -2.41
CA PRO A 18 -6.87 -10.84 -1.01
C PRO A 18 -7.84 -11.76 -0.26
N ARG A 19 -7.30 -12.68 0.55
CA ARG A 19 -8.11 -13.61 1.37
C ARG A 19 -8.79 -12.82 2.49
N LYS A 20 -10.01 -13.23 2.83
CA LYS A 20 -10.88 -12.54 3.82
C LYS A 20 -10.29 -12.55 5.25
N ASP A 21 -9.36 -13.46 5.52
CA ASP A 21 -8.75 -13.74 6.83
C ASP A 21 -7.25 -13.42 6.91
N ASP A 22 -6.66 -12.78 5.90
CA ASP A 22 -5.33 -12.22 6.09
C ASP A 22 -5.44 -11.13 7.15
N ASN A 23 -4.75 -11.30 8.28
CA ASN A 23 -4.60 -10.30 9.33
C ASN A 23 -3.98 -9.04 8.72
N PHE A 24 -4.83 -8.20 8.15
CA PHE A 24 -4.43 -7.05 7.40
C PHE A 24 -3.93 -5.98 8.37
N LYS A 25 -2.61 -5.97 8.59
CA LYS A 25 -1.92 -4.95 9.39
C LYS A 25 -1.80 -3.61 8.65
N PHE A 26 -2.73 -3.29 7.75
CA PHE A 26 -2.74 -2.07 6.93
C PHE A 26 -2.54 -0.81 7.77
N TYR A 27 -3.11 -0.79 8.98
CA TYR A 27 -3.17 0.41 9.79
C TYR A 27 -1.97 0.61 10.73
N ASP A 28 -1.18 -0.43 10.99
CA ASP A 28 -0.05 -0.34 11.93
C ASP A 28 1.33 -0.28 11.26
N GLY A 29 1.40 -0.50 9.94
CA GLY A 29 2.64 -0.47 9.18
C GLY A 29 3.38 0.87 9.28
N ALA A 30 4.72 0.82 9.30
CA ALA A 30 5.56 2.02 9.37
C ALA A 30 5.31 2.96 8.19
N LEU A 31 5.10 2.41 6.99
CA LEU A 31 4.70 3.18 5.81
C LEU A 31 3.35 3.88 6.01
N ASN A 32 2.35 3.21 6.60
CA ASN A 32 1.04 3.81 6.84
C ASN A 32 1.14 4.99 7.82
N LYS A 33 1.90 4.83 8.91
CA LYS A 33 2.13 5.91 9.89
C LYS A 33 2.86 7.10 9.24
N LEU A 34 3.89 6.82 8.44
CA LEU A 34 4.64 7.85 7.72
C LEU A 34 3.78 8.61 6.71
N LEU A 35 2.96 7.89 5.95
CA LEU A 35 2.05 8.49 4.98
C LEU A 35 0.92 9.26 5.68
N LEU A 36 0.41 8.82 6.83
CA LEU A 36 -0.58 9.59 7.60
C LEU A 36 -0.02 10.94 8.08
N ASP A 37 1.25 10.97 8.47
CA ASP A 37 1.90 12.21 8.92
C ASP A 37 2.19 13.16 7.76
N LYS A 38 2.59 12.63 6.59
CA LYS A 38 3.09 13.43 5.45
C LYS A 38 2.10 13.68 4.32
N LEU A 39 1.04 12.87 4.19
CA LEU A 39 0.05 13.05 3.13
C LEU A 39 -0.93 14.19 3.45
N PRO A 40 -1.45 14.85 2.40
CA PRO A 40 -2.50 15.83 2.55
C PRO A 40 -3.75 15.20 3.16
N SER A 41 -4.51 16.01 3.89
CA SER A 41 -5.75 15.61 4.54
C SER A 41 -6.81 15.16 3.52
N ALA A 42 -6.71 15.59 2.26
CA ALA A 42 -7.52 15.05 1.15
C ALA A 42 -7.35 13.53 0.93
N CYS A 43 -6.20 12.96 1.32
CA CYS A 43 -5.93 11.52 1.26
C CYS A 43 -6.14 10.81 2.60
N ILE A 44 -6.67 11.50 3.61
CA ILE A 44 -6.85 10.98 4.97
C ILE A 44 -8.30 11.17 5.39
N LYS A 45 -8.96 10.08 5.78
CA LYS A 45 -10.35 10.10 6.22
C LYS A 45 -10.47 9.35 7.54
N PHE A 46 -11.08 9.98 8.55
CA PHE A 46 -11.25 9.41 9.90
C PHE A 46 -9.94 8.91 10.53
N GLY A 47 -8.84 9.66 10.35
CA GLY A 47 -7.52 9.27 10.88
C GLY A 47 -6.86 8.08 10.18
N ARG A 48 -7.35 7.69 9.00
CA ARG A 48 -6.82 6.58 8.20
C ARG A 48 -6.57 7.03 6.77
N ILE A 49 -5.66 6.34 6.06
CA ILE A 49 -5.43 6.65 4.65
C ILE A 49 -6.65 6.25 3.85
N ASP A 50 -7.20 7.22 3.13
CA ASP A 50 -8.24 6.97 2.14
C ASP A 50 -7.59 6.39 0.88
N THR A 51 -7.56 5.06 0.83
CA THR A 51 -7.00 4.30 -0.31
C THR A 51 -7.65 4.64 -1.65
N LEU A 52 -8.91 5.07 -1.66
CA LEU A 52 -9.61 5.47 -2.88
C LEU A 52 -9.13 6.84 -3.35
N ALA A 53 -9.03 7.80 -2.43
CA ALA A 53 -8.50 9.13 -2.73
C ALA A 53 -7.02 9.05 -3.16
N LEU A 54 -6.22 8.24 -2.46
CA LEU A 54 -4.80 8.06 -2.79
C LEU A 54 -4.61 7.35 -4.13
N ALA A 55 -5.45 6.36 -4.48
CA ALA A 55 -5.46 5.76 -5.81
C ALA A 55 -5.74 6.79 -6.90
N LYS A 56 -6.75 7.66 -6.71
CA LYS A 56 -7.06 8.74 -7.65
C LYS A 56 -5.91 9.75 -7.77
N ALA A 57 -5.32 10.16 -6.65
CA ALA A 57 -4.24 11.13 -6.63
C ALA A 57 -2.94 10.60 -7.27
N THR A 58 -2.64 9.32 -7.08
CA THR A 58 -1.42 8.69 -7.61
C THR A 58 -1.62 8.07 -9.00
N GLY A 59 -2.85 7.97 -9.50
CA GLY A 59 -3.18 7.25 -10.73
C GLY A 59 -2.97 5.73 -10.66
N ASN A 60 -2.78 5.17 -9.45
CA ASN A 60 -2.58 3.74 -9.26
C ASN A 60 -3.90 3.03 -8.95
N ALA A 61 -3.98 1.74 -9.29
CA ALA A 61 -5.11 0.92 -8.87
C ALA A 61 -5.20 0.86 -7.34
N ARG A 62 -6.42 0.87 -6.81
CA ARG A 62 -6.66 0.79 -5.35
C ARG A 62 -6.03 -0.47 -4.73
N PHE A 63 -6.02 -1.58 -5.46
CA PHE A 63 -5.33 -2.81 -5.06
C PHE A 63 -3.82 -2.59 -4.82
N THR A 64 -3.17 -1.82 -5.70
CA THR A 64 -1.75 -1.48 -5.57
C THR A 64 -1.49 -0.68 -4.29
N ILE A 65 -2.38 0.24 -3.93
CA ILE A 65 -2.29 0.99 -2.66
C ILE A 65 -2.38 0.05 -1.46
N TYR A 66 -3.34 -0.88 -1.46
CA TYR A 66 -3.44 -1.89 -0.41
C TYR A 66 -2.15 -2.71 -0.29
N ARG A 67 -1.59 -3.13 -1.43
CA ARG A 67 -0.33 -3.87 -1.45
C ARG A 67 0.82 -3.07 -0.85
N TRP A 68 0.94 -1.78 -1.17
CA TRP A 68 1.95 -0.90 -0.56
C TRP A 68 1.80 -0.87 0.97
N LEU A 69 0.59 -0.63 1.47
CA LEU A 69 0.35 -0.50 2.91
C LEU A 69 0.53 -1.82 3.67
N ASN A 70 0.31 -2.97 3.02
CA ASN A 70 0.43 -4.28 3.63
C ASN A 70 1.85 -4.85 3.56
N GLU A 71 2.43 -4.87 2.36
CA GLU A 71 3.75 -5.47 2.12
C GLU A 71 4.89 -4.49 2.33
N GLN A 72 4.59 -3.18 2.43
CA GLN A 72 5.60 -2.10 2.50
C GLN A 72 6.58 -2.11 1.32
N ARG A 73 6.15 -2.65 0.17
CA ARG A 73 6.92 -2.75 -1.08
C ARG A 73 6.45 -1.69 -2.07
N LEU A 74 7.20 -0.60 -2.18
CA LEU A 74 6.98 0.49 -3.10
C LEU A 74 7.84 0.32 -4.35
N SER A 75 7.22 0.47 -5.53
CA SER A 75 7.98 0.58 -6.79
C SER A 75 8.53 1.99 -6.98
N LYS A 76 9.48 2.17 -7.91
CA LYS A 76 10.02 3.51 -8.24
C LYS A 76 8.90 4.48 -8.67
N ASN A 77 7.89 3.96 -9.35
CA ASN A 77 6.73 4.73 -9.79
C ASN A 77 5.80 5.09 -8.62
N ALA A 78 5.62 4.18 -7.66
CA ALA A 78 4.88 4.45 -6.43
C ALA A 78 5.52 5.60 -5.65
N ILE A 79 6.84 5.54 -5.45
CA ILE A 79 7.60 6.59 -4.76
C ILE A 79 7.45 7.93 -5.47
N ARG A 80 7.65 7.98 -6.80
CA ARG A 80 7.47 9.23 -7.57
C ARG A 80 6.05 9.78 -7.44
N SER A 81 5.04 8.92 -7.48
CA SER A 81 3.64 9.34 -7.38
C SER A 81 3.32 9.90 -6.00
N LEU A 82 3.77 9.24 -4.92
CA LEU A 82 3.60 9.71 -3.55
C LEU A 82 4.30 11.06 -3.29
N LEU A 83 5.53 11.21 -3.81
CA LEU A 83 6.26 12.47 -3.73
C LEU A 83 5.55 13.60 -4.47
N LYS A 84 4.93 13.30 -5.62
CA LYS A 84 4.17 14.27 -6.40
C LYS A 84 2.90 14.71 -5.66
N VAL A 85 2.12 13.77 -5.14
CA VAL A 85 0.89 14.04 -4.36
C VAL A 85 1.20 14.88 -3.11
N SER A 86 2.30 14.60 -2.41
CA SER A 86 2.74 15.40 -1.26
C SER A 86 3.28 16.78 -1.66
N ALA A 87 3.79 16.95 -2.89
CA ALA A 87 4.31 18.22 -3.37
C ALA A 87 3.24 19.17 -3.92
N GLU A 88 2.16 18.65 -4.50
CA GLU A 88 1.09 19.41 -5.16
C GLU A 88 0.05 20.01 -4.20
N THR A 89 0.15 19.75 -2.90
CA THR A 89 -0.83 20.23 -1.91
C THR A 89 -0.29 21.37 -1.05
N GLU A 90 -1.12 22.41 -0.87
CA GLU A 90 -0.86 23.58 0.00
C GLU A 90 -0.53 23.18 1.46
N GLU A 91 -0.98 21.99 1.89
CA GLU A 91 -0.67 21.41 3.20
C GLU A 91 0.81 21.02 3.39
N ARG A 92 1.64 21.08 2.34
CA ARG A 92 3.09 20.88 2.42
C ARG A 92 3.76 21.77 3.47
N LYS A 93 3.24 22.98 3.71
CA LYS A 93 3.75 23.90 4.75
C LYS A 93 3.39 23.48 6.18
N LYS A 94 2.32 22.69 6.37
CA LYS A 94 1.83 22.27 7.70
C LYS A 94 2.34 20.89 8.14
N LYS A 95 2.43 19.93 7.22
CA LYS A 95 2.78 18.52 7.55
C LYS A 95 4.24 18.14 7.23
N GLY A 96 4.94 19.01 6.51
CA GLY A 96 6.28 18.75 6.00
C GLY A 96 6.23 17.92 4.71
N LYS A 97 7.21 18.15 3.84
CA LYS A 97 7.32 17.49 2.53
C LYS A 97 7.74 16.03 2.73
N LEU A 98 7.01 15.09 2.13
CA LEU A 98 7.48 13.71 1.97
C LEU A 98 8.76 13.71 1.12
N LYS A 99 9.87 13.18 1.65
CA LYS A 99 11.13 13.07 0.92
C LYS A 99 11.29 11.67 0.34
N LYS A 100 12.17 11.57 -0.65
CA LYS A 100 12.50 10.28 -1.25
C LYS A 100 13.13 9.37 -0.19
N ASP A 101 14.02 9.91 0.64
CA ASP A 101 14.71 9.18 1.72
C ASP A 101 13.75 8.53 2.72
N ASP A 102 12.60 9.15 2.99
CA ASP A 102 11.55 8.59 3.86
C ASP A 102 10.91 7.33 3.26
N LEU A 103 10.95 7.19 1.93
CA LEU A 103 10.34 6.08 1.20
C LEU A 103 11.36 5.02 0.75
N ILE A 104 12.67 5.28 0.87
CA ILE A 104 13.73 4.32 0.54
C ILE A 104 13.63 3.04 1.39
N PRO A 105 13.36 3.08 2.71
CA PRO A 105 13.21 1.86 3.50
C PRO A 105 12.08 0.94 3.04
N PHE A 106 11.11 1.50 2.32
CA PHE A 106 9.97 0.78 1.76
C PHE A 106 10.14 0.51 0.25
N PHE A 107 11.30 0.85 -0.32
CA PHE A 107 11.57 0.64 -1.73
C PHE A 107 11.83 -0.83 -2.00
N ASP A 108 11.08 -1.39 -2.93
CA ASP A 108 11.30 -2.74 -3.40
C ASP A 108 12.46 -2.78 -4.41
N LEU A 109 13.62 -3.24 -3.97
CA LEU A 109 14.65 -3.78 -4.87
C LEU A 109 14.14 -5.13 -5.38
N GLY A 110 13.23 -5.07 -6.35
CA GLY A 110 12.85 -6.26 -7.12
C GLY A 110 14.08 -6.95 -7.72
#